data_AF-A0A963TIT9-F1
#
_entry.id   AF-A0A963TIT9-F1
#
_cell.length_a   1.000
_cell.length_b   1.000
_cell.length_c   1.000
_cell.angle_alpha   90.00
_cell.angle_beta   90.00
_cell.angle_gamma   90.00
#
_symmetry.space_group_name_H-M   'P 1'
#
loop_
_entity.id
_entity.type
_entity.pdbx_description
1 polymer ?
#
loop_
_entity_poly.entity_id
_entity_poly.type
_entity_poly.pdbx_seq_one_letter_code
_entity_poly.pdbx_strand_id
1 'polypeptide(L)'
;MSRYDPATTEALWQKAWDEAGVFTARRDSARPKYYVLEMFPYPSGRIHMGHVRNYTMGDVVARYKSSCGYSVLHPMGWDAFGMPAENAAMEKGGHPKEWTYGNIAVMRDQMRPLGLSIDWSREFATCDPEYYGQQQSMFIDFMEKGLVYRKN
;
A
#
# COMPACT_ATOMS: atom_id res chain seq x y z
N MET A 1 -26.30 -7.61 24.79
CA MET A 1 -25.68 -6.37 24.26
C MET A 1 -26.72 -5.69 23.38
N SER A 2 -27.30 -4.54 23.76
CA SER A 2 -28.37 -3.90 22.97
C SER A 2 -27.92 -2.67 22.17
N ARG A 3 -26.68 -2.19 22.32
CA ARG A 3 -26.13 -1.04 21.57
C ARG A 3 -24.82 -1.42 20.89
N TYR A 4 -24.70 -1.06 19.61
CA TYR A 4 -23.46 -1.18 18.85
C TYR A 4 -22.41 -0.20 19.38
N ASP A 5 -21.21 -0.70 19.64
CA ASP A 5 -20.03 0.09 20.02
C ASP A 5 -18.91 -0.14 18.99
N PRO A 6 -18.65 0.83 18.09
CA PRO A 6 -17.60 0.72 17.08
C PRO A 6 -16.21 0.53 17.69
N ALA A 7 -15.88 1.26 18.76
CA ALA A 7 -14.54 1.25 19.32
C ALA A 7 -14.13 -0.15 19.81
N THR A 8 -15.06 -0.86 20.46
CA THR A 8 -14.84 -2.24 20.89
C THR A 8 -14.96 -3.23 19.72
N THR A 9 -15.94 -3.03 18.83
CA THR A 9 -16.24 -4.01 17.77
C THR A 9 -15.20 -4.01 16.65
N GLU A 10 -14.75 -2.83 16.20
CA GLU A 10 -13.76 -2.69 15.13
C GLU A 10 -12.41 -3.27 15.57
N ALA A 11 -11.95 -2.94 16.77
CA ALA A 11 -10.70 -3.47 17.33
C ALA A 11 -10.73 -5.00 17.47
N LEU A 12 -11.87 -5.55 17.91
CA LEU A 12 -12.06 -7.00 18.03
C LEU A 12 -11.88 -7.71 16.68
N TRP A 13 -12.57 -7.24 15.63
CA TRP A 13 -12.53 -7.89 14.32
C TRP A 13 -11.21 -7.69 13.59
N GLN A 14 -10.61 -6.50 13.68
CA GLN A 14 -9.28 -6.24 13.11
C GLN A 14 -8.24 -7.20 13.69
N LYS A 15 -8.24 -7.35 15.03
CA LYS A 15 -7.38 -8.32 15.70
C LYS A 15 -7.63 -9.76 15.24
N ALA A 16 -8.90 -10.17 15.17
CA ALA A 16 -9.26 -11.53 14.73
C ALA A 16 -8.81 -11.83 13.29
N TRP A 17 -8.92 -10.84 12.38
CA TRP A 17 -8.45 -10.96 11.00
C TRP A 17 -6.93 -11.05 10.91
N ASP A 18 -6.21 -10.23 11.67
CA ASP A 18 -4.75 -10.23 11.72
C ASP A 18 -4.22 -11.56 12.27
N GLU A 19 -4.76 -12.05 13.39
CA GLU A 19 -4.37 -13.33 14.00
C GLU A 19 -4.63 -14.53 13.08
N ALA A 20 -5.71 -14.50 12.31
CA ALA A 20 -6.05 -15.54 11.35
C ALA A 20 -5.33 -15.40 10.00
N GLY A 21 -4.66 -14.26 9.73
CA GLY A 21 -4.00 -13.98 8.46
C GLY A 21 -4.96 -14.03 7.27
N VAL A 22 -6.21 -13.60 7.44
CA VAL A 22 -7.29 -13.79 6.43
C VAL A 22 -7.05 -13.02 5.13
N PHE A 23 -6.26 -11.94 5.19
CA PHE A 23 -5.95 -11.10 4.03
C PHE A 23 -4.59 -11.42 3.39
N THR A 24 -3.81 -12.34 3.94
CA THR A 24 -2.55 -12.76 3.33
C THR A 24 -2.82 -13.52 2.03
N ALA A 25 -2.36 -12.98 0.91
CA ALA A 25 -2.64 -13.53 -0.41
C ALA A 25 -1.83 -14.81 -0.65
N ARG A 26 -2.54 -15.94 -0.83
CA ARG A 26 -1.94 -17.25 -1.08
C ARG A 26 -2.20 -17.68 -2.51
N ARG A 27 -1.16 -18.15 -3.19
CA ARG A 27 -1.34 -18.77 -4.51
C ARG A 27 -2.05 -20.11 -4.31
N ASP A 28 -3.27 -20.22 -4.80
CA ASP A 28 -4.10 -21.41 -4.75
C ASP A 28 -4.56 -21.73 -6.17
N SER A 29 -4.12 -22.87 -6.72
CA SER A 29 -4.48 -23.30 -8.06
C SER A 29 -5.91 -23.84 -8.16
N ALA A 30 -6.56 -24.15 -7.04
CA ALA A 30 -7.95 -24.61 -7.01
C ALA A 30 -8.95 -23.45 -7.04
N ARG A 31 -8.50 -22.22 -6.79
CA ARG A 31 -9.35 -21.02 -6.76
C ARG A 31 -8.98 -20.06 -7.90
N PRO A 32 -9.96 -19.42 -8.55
CA PRO A 32 -9.66 -18.37 -9.51
C PRO A 32 -8.94 -17.20 -8.81
N LYS A 33 -7.84 -16.72 -9.38
CA LYS A 33 -7.13 -15.55 -8.86
C LYS A 33 -7.93 -14.27 -9.11
N TYR A 34 -7.80 -13.30 -8.21
CA TYR A 34 -8.27 -11.93 -8.43
C TYR A 34 -7.25 -10.95 -7.86
N TYR A 35 -6.90 -9.93 -8.61
CA TYR A 35 -5.98 -8.88 -8.16
C TYR A 35 -6.75 -7.56 -8.10
N VAL A 36 -6.98 -7.05 -6.88
CA VAL A 36 -7.55 -5.72 -6.64
C VAL A 36 -6.41 -4.76 -6.36
N LEU A 37 -6.42 -3.62 -7.05
CA LEU A 37 -5.37 -2.63 -6.93
C LEU A 37 -5.96 -1.22 -7.02
N GLU A 38 -5.67 -0.42 -6.00
CA GLU A 38 -5.78 1.01 -6.00
C GLU A 38 -4.43 1.67 -6.26
N MET A 39 -4.46 2.92 -6.69
CA MET A 39 -3.26 3.75 -6.71
C MET A 39 -2.74 3.94 -5.27
N PHE A 40 -1.61 3.31 -4.98
CA PHE A 40 -0.82 3.49 -3.75
C PHE A 40 -0.41 4.96 -3.53
N PRO A 41 -0.36 5.45 -2.28
CA PRO A 41 -0.23 6.87 -1.98
C PRO A 41 1.22 7.37 -2.00
N TYR A 42 1.37 8.68 -2.22
CA TYR A 42 2.54 9.42 -1.76
C TYR A 42 2.54 9.51 -0.22
N PRO A 43 3.68 9.25 0.47
CA PRO A 43 3.78 9.37 1.92
C PRO A 43 3.90 10.83 2.35
N SER A 44 2.82 11.60 2.20
CA SER A 44 2.74 13.05 2.48
C SER A 44 2.50 13.39 3.96
N GLY A 45 2.28 12.37 4.79
CA GLY A 45 2.24 12.46 6.25
C GLY A 45 0.88 12.16 6.87
N ARG A 46 -0.24 12.50 6.21
CA ARG A 46 -1.58 12.13 6.70
C ARG A 46 -2.49 11.70 5.55
N ILE A 47 -3.35 10.72 5.82
CA ILE A 47 -4.41 10.38 4.88
C ILE A 47 -5.47 11.50 4.85
N HIS A 48 -6.17 11.64 3.71
CA HIS A 48 -7.26 12.58 3.50
C HIS A 48 -8.48 11.83 2.94
N MET A 49 -9.64 12.47 2.85
CA MET A 49 -10.88 11.80 2.40
C MET A 49 -10.79 11.17 1.01
N GLY A 50 -9.93 11.70 0.11
CA GLY A 50 -9.62 11.06 -1.17
C GLY A 50 -9.03 9.65 -1.02
N HIS A 51 -8.10 9.45 -0.08
CA HIS A 51 -7.52 8.14 0.23
C HIS A 51 -8.59 7.19 0.77
N VAL A 52 -9.38 7.64 1.75
CA VAL A 52 -10.46 6.84 2.34
C VAL A 52 -11.44 6.39 1.27
N ARG A 53 -11.89 7.30 0.38
CA ARG A 53 -12.79 6.96 -0.72
C ARG A 53 -12.16 5.91 -1.65
N ASN A 54 -10.91 6.12 -2.06
CA ASN A 54 -10.23 5.24 -3.02
C ASN A 54 -10.07 3.82 -2.45
N TYR A 55 -9.47 3.69 -1.27
CA TYR A 55 -9.15 2.39 -0.66
C TYR A 55 -10.39 1.66 -0.14
N THR A 56 -11.44 2.38 0.27
CA THR A 56 -12.71 1.71 0.62
C THR A 56 -13.36 1.08 -0.61
N MET A 57 -13.25 1.69 -1.79
CA MET A 57 -13.85 1.15 -3.02
C MET A 57 -13.20 -0.17 -3.45
N GLY A 58 -11.87 -0.27 -3.44
CA GLY A 58 -11.23 -1.54 -3.75
C GLY A 58 -11.38 -2.54 -2.61
N ASP A 59 -11.40 -2.12 -1.33
CA ASP A 59 -11.72 -3.01 -0.21
C ASP A 59 -13.07 -3.72 -0.35
N VAL A 60 -14.12 -3.00 -0.77
CA VAL A 60 -15.44 -3.58 -1.07
C VAL A 60 -15.32 -4.67 -2.15
N VAL A 61 -14.57 -4.42 -3.22
CA VAL A 61 -14.36 -5.40 -4.29
C VAL A 61 -13.53 -6.59 -3.81
N ALA A 62 -12.46 -6.35 -3.03
CA ALA A 62 -11.59 -7.39 -2.50
C ALA A 62 -12.35 -8.34 -1.57
N ARG A 63 -13.16 -7.79 -0.65
CA ARG A 63 -14.01 -8.56 0.25
C ARG A 63 -15.11 -9.31 -0.49
N TYR A 64 -15.76 -8.67 -1.47
CA TYR A 64 -16.76 -9.32 -2.31
C TYR A 64 -16.17 -10.50 -3.10
N LYS A 65 -15.01 -10.32 -3.74
CA LYS A 65 -14.36 -11.40 -4.49
C LYS A 65 -13.89 -12.53 -3.58
N SER A 66 -13.38 -12.19 -2.39
CA SER A 66 -13.01 -13.19 -1.38
C SER A 66 -14.21 -14.03 -0.95
N SER A 67 -15.38 -13.42 -0.72
CA SER A 67 -16.59 -14.15 -0.35
C SER A 67 -17.19 -14.97 -1.50
N CYS A 68 -16.91 -14.60 -2.75
CA CYS A 68 -17.22 -15.40 -3.94
C CYS A 68 -16.22 -16.54 -4.20
N GLY A 69 -15.27 -16.81 -3.30
CA GLY A 69 -14.33 -17.94 -3.39
C GLY A 69 -13.07 -17.67 -4.20
N TYR A 70 -12.82 -16.44 -4.67
CA TYR A 70 -11.58 -16.10 -5.38
C TYR A 70 -10.39 -16.08 -4.42
N SER A 71 -9.20 -16.45 -4.91
CA SER A 71 -7.96 -16.14 -4.20
C SER A 71 -7.54 -14.70 -4.52
N VAL A 72 -7.75 -13.80 -3.57
CA VAL A 72 -7.58 -12.36 -3.76
C VAL A 72 -6.19 -11.91 -3.32
N LEU A 73 -5.53 -11.13 -4.17
CA LEU A 73 -4.42 -10.25 -3.81
C LEU A 73 -4.95 -8.82 -3.75
N HIS A 74 -4.75 -8.16 -2.61
CA HIS A 74 -5.09 -6.76 -2.38
C HIS A 74 -3.93 -6.11 -1.60
N PRO A 75 -2.92 -5.56 -2.30
CA PRO A 75 -1.69 -5.07 -1.70
C PRO A 75 -1.75 -3.56 -1.46
N MET A 76 -0.76 -3.05 -0.73
CA MET A 76 -0.49 -1.63 -0.57
C MET A 76 1.02 -1.38 -0.67
N GLY A 77 1.41 -0.16 -1.01
CA GLY A 77 2.79 0.28 -0.98
C GLY A 77 2.88 1.79 -0.83
N TRP A 78 4.06 2.36 -1.05
CA TRP A 78 4.29 3.80 -0.91
C TRP A 78 5.07 4.33 -2.12
N ASP A 79 4.49 5.31 -2.82
CA ASP A 79 5.21 6.04 -3.88
C ASP A 79 6.09 7.11 -3.24
N ALA A 80 7.33 6.74 -2.92
CA ALA A 80 8.10 7.33 -1.84
C ALA A 80 9.28 8.24 -2.27
N PHE A 81 9.44 8.47 -3.57
CA PHE A 81 10.36 9.48 -4.11
C PHE A 81 9.63 10.79 -4.45
N GLY A 82 10.39 11.87 -4.66
CA GLY A 82 9.92 13.11 -5.26
C GLY A 82 10.12 14.37 -4.40
N MET A 83 9.85 15.52 -5.03
CA MET A 83 10.03 16.85 -4.45
C MET A 83 9.36 17.08 -3.09
N PRO A 84 8.17 16.51 -2.76
CA PRO A 84 7.56 16.77 -1.46
C PRO A 84 8.45 16.40 -0.27
N ALA A 85 9.15 15.27 -0.34
CA ALA A 85 10.05 14.82 0.72
C ALA A 85 11.32 15.69 0.81
N GLU A 86 11.87 16.09 -0.35
CA GLU A 86 13.03 16.98 -0.42
C GLU A 86 12.72 18.37 0.16
N ASN A 87 11.59 18.96 -0.25
CA ASN A 87 11.14 20.27 0.26
C ASN A 87 10.90 20.24 1.78
N ALA A 88 10.28 19.17 2.29
CA ALA A 88 10.02 19.04 3.71
C ALA A 88 11.31 18.87 4.53
N ALA A 89 12.29 18.12 4.00
CA ALA A 89 13.61 17.98 4.61
C ALA A 89 14.38 19.31 4.61
N MET A 90 14.27 20.11 3.54
CA MET A 90 14.87 21.45 3.49
C MET A 90 14.24 22.42 4.50
N GLU A 91 12.92 22.41 4.66
CA GLU A 91 12.21 23.34 5.55
C GLU A 91 12.43 23.00 7.04
N LYS A 92 12.35 21.71 7.39
CA LYS A 92 12.36 21.25 8.79
C LYS A 92 13.73 20.76 9.26
N GLY A 93 14.68 20.61 8.34
CA GLY A 93 15.93 19.89 8.58
C GLY A 93 15.72 18.37 8.63
N GLY A 94 16.83 17.63 8.51
CA GLY A 94 16.83 16.16 8.53
C GLY A 94 16.99 15.53 7.14
N HIS A 95 17.03 14.21 7.10
CA HIS A 95 17.24 13.47 5.85
C HIS A 95 15.88 13.10 5.21
N PRO A 96 15.66 13.29 3.88
CA PRO A 96 14.39 12.96 3.21
C PRO A 96 13.90 11.54 3.49
N LYS A 97 14.83 10.58 3.56
CA LYS A 97 14.56 9.20 3.97
C LYS A 97 13.81 9.11 5.30
N GLU A 98 14.30 9.78 6.34
CA GLU A 98 13.70 9.71 7.68
C GLU A 98 12.30 10.31 7.68
N TRP A 99 12.12 11.41 6.95
CA TRP A 99 10.82 12.05 6.79
C TRP A 99 9.81 11.12 6.08
N THR A 100 10.25 10.49 4.98
CA THR A 100 9.43 9.54 4.22
C THR A 100 8.98 8.36 5.08
N TYR A 101 9.88 7.67 5.79
CA TYR A 101 9.46 6.53 6.63
C TYR A 101 8.63 6.96 7.84
N GLY A 102 8.89 8.14 8.42
CA GLY A 102 8.04 8.71 9.46
C GLY A 102 6.61 8.89 8.97
N ASN A 103 6.43 9.41 7.75
CA ASN A 103 5.12 9.58 7.13
C ASN A 103 4.46 8.25 6.76
N ILE A 104 5.22 7.29 6.24
CA ILE A 104 4.73 5.92 5.98
C ILE A 104 4.14 5.33 7.26
N ALA A 105 4.87 5.40 8.37
CA ALA A 105 4.39 4.89 9.66
C ALA A 105 3.09 5.56 10.10
N VAL A 106 3.02 6.90 10.03
CA VAL A 106 1.81 7.66 10.39
C VAL A 106 0.63 7.27 9.50
N MET A 107 0.82 7.21 8.18
CA MET A 107 -0.26 6.89 7.25
C MET A 107 -0.72 5.44 7.41
N ARG A 108 0.19 4.50 7.63
CA ARG A 108 -0.14 3.10 7.93
C ARG A 108 -0.99 2.98 9.19
N ASP A 109 -0.62 3.70 10.26
CA ASP A 109 -1.38 3.71 11.50
C ASP A 109 -2.76 4.37 11.35
N GLN A 110 -2.90 5.36 10.47
CA GLN A 110 -4.19 5.96 10.13
C GLN A 110 -5.06 5.07 9.23
N MET A 111 -4.46 4.22 8.40
CA MET A 111 -5.18 3.25 7.56
C MET A 111 -5.66 2.03 8.34
N ARG A 112 -4.89 1.57 9.34
CA ARG A 112 -5.22 0.41 10.17
C ARG A 112 -6.66 0.43 10.73
N PRO A 113 -7.14 1.52 11.39
CA PRO A 113 -8.49 1.54 11.96
C PRO A 113 -9.60 1.53 10.89
N LEU A 114 -9.29 1.80 9.62
CA LEU A 114 -10.26 1.66 8.53
C LEU A 114 -10.61 0.18 8.23
N GLY A 115 -9.80 -0.77 8.72
CA GLY A 115 -10.05 -2.20 8.57
C GLY A 115 -9.95 -2.68 7.12
N LEU A 116 -9.07 -2.10 6.32
CA LEU A 116 -8.85 -2.51 4.92
C LEU A 116 -8.28 -3.94 4.84
N SER A 117 -8.74 -4.73 3.86
CA SER A 117 -8.36 -6.11 3.59
C SER A 117 -7.02 -6.23 2.85
N ILE A 118 -5.99 -5.52 3.33
CA ILE A 118 -4.69 -5.42 2.70
C ILE A 118 -3.77 -6.57 3.11
N ASP A 119 -3.05 -7.14 2.14
CA ASP A 119 -1.93 -8.05 2.37
C ASP A 119 -0.66 -7.27 2.73
N TRP A 120 -0.50 -6.92 4.00
CA TRP A 120 0.65 -6.15 4.49
C TRP A 120 1.98 -6.91 4.38
N SER A 121 1.99 -8.23 4.16
CA SER A 121 3.26 -8.95 3.93
C SER A 121 3.89 -8.64 2.57
N ARG A 122 3.17 -7.90 1.72
CA ARG A 122 3.62 -7.41 0.40
C ARG A 122 3.77 -5.90 0.35
N GLU A 123 3.82 -5.23 1.51
CA GLU A 123 4.11 -3.80 1.61
C GLU A 123 5.50 -3.51 1.02
N PHE A 124 5.61 -2.42 0.25
CA PHE A 124 6.88 -1.95 -0.31
C PHE A 124 6.92 -0.42 -0.34
N ALA A 125 8.11 0.18 -0.33
CA ALA A 125 8.31 1.59 -0.64
C ALA A 125 9.18 1.73 -1.90
N THR A 126 8.80 2.61 -2.84
CA THR A 126 9.55 2.75 -4.10
C THR A 126 10.96 3.31 -3.92
N CYS A 127 11.24 3.90 -2.76
CA CYS A 127 12.55 4.41 -2.39
C CYS A 127 13.51 3.34 -1.82
N ASP A 128 13.05 2.09 -1.66
CA ASP A 128 13.89 0.98 -1.24
C ASP A 128 14.81 0.51 -2.39
N PRO A 129 16.11 0.22 -2.13
CA PRO A 129 17.03 -0.29 -3.16
C PRO A 129 16.56 -1.57 -3.86
N GLU A 130 15.89 -2.44 -3.10
CA GLU A 130 15.32 -3.69 -3.60
C GLU A 130 14.21 -3.44 -4.64
N TYR A 131 13.52 -2.31 -4.54
CA TYR A 131 12.50 -1.87 -5.49
C TYR A 131 13.12 -1.12 -6.68
N TYR A 132 13.79 0.01 -6.44
CA TYR A 132 14.28 0.85 -7.54
C TYR A 132 15.43 0.20 -8.32
N GLY A 133 16.15 -0.77 -7.74
CA GLY A 133 17.18 -1.54 -8.44
C GLY A 133 16.60 -2.31 -9.63
N GLN A 134 15.35 -2.77 -9.53
CA GLN A 134 14.63 -3.41 -10.65
C GLN A 134 14.35 -2.41 -11.78
N GLN A 135 13.97 -1.18 -11.42
CA GLN A 135 13.74 -0.11 -12.40
C GLN A 135 15.04 0.31 -13.10
N GLN A 136 16.16 0.39 -12.38
CA GLN A 136 17.48 0.66 -12.95
C GLN A 136 17.90 -0.43 -13.94
N SER A 137 17.71 -1.71 -13.58
CA SER A 137 17.99 -2.84 -14.48
C SER A 137 17.13 -2.75 -15.75
N MET A 138 15.83 -2.48 -15.62
CA MET A 138 14.92 -2.34 -16.76
C MET A 138 15.29 -1.16 -17.66
N PHE A 139 15.74 -0.05 -17.08
CA PHE A 139 16.21 1.12 -17.84
C PHE A 139 17.44 0.77 -18.69
N ILE A 140 18.39 0.02 -18.15
CA ILE A 140 19.58 -0.45 -18.87
C ILE A 140 19.16 -1.37 -20.03
N ASP A 141 18.28 -2.34 -19.78
CA ASP A 141 17.74 -3.23 -20.84
C ASP A 141 17.07 -2.42 -21.97
N PHE A 142 16.32 -1.37 -21.62
CA PHE A 142 15.66 -0.51 -22.60
C PHE A 142 16.66 0.34 -23.39
N MET A 143 17.73 0.82 -22.74
CA MET A 143 18.81 1.55 -23.40
C MET A 143 19.57 0.66 -24.39
N GLU A 144 19.91 -0.57 -24.00
CA GLU A 144 20.58 -1.55 -24.88
C GLU A 144 19.72 -1.93 -26.10
N LYS A 145 18.39 -1.95 -25.94
CA LYS A 145 17.42 -2.21 -27.03
C LYS A 145 17.08 -0.96 -27.87
N GLY A 146 17.69 0.20 -27.59
CA GLY A 146 17.42 1.44 -28.32
C GLY A 146 16.05 2.06 -28.04
N LEU A 147 15.37 1.67 -26.96
CA LEU A 147 14.09 2.24 -26.51
C LEU A 147 14.28 3.51 -25.66
N VAL A 148 15.49 3.73 -25.15
CA VAL A 148 15.90 4.94 -24.44
C VAL A 148 17.07 5.57 -25.19
N TYR A 149 16.96 6.86 -25.48
CA TYR A 149 18.02 7.64 -26.08
C TYR A 149 18.08 9.03 -25.43
N ARG A 150 19.27 9.63 -25.43
CA ARG A 150 19.47 11.00 -24.95
C ARG A 150 19.30 11.96 -26.13
N LYS A 151 18.45 12.97 -25.95
CA LYS A 151 18.30 14.10 -26.88
C LYS A 151 18.61 15.39 -26.14
N ASN A 152 19.37 16.27 -26.79
CA ASN A 152 19.67 17.62 -26.30
C ASN A 152 18.64 18.62 -26.81
#